data_AF-C4IFB3-F1
#
_entry.id   AF-C4IFB3-F1
#
_cell.length_a   1.000
_cell.length_b   1.000
_cell.length_c   1.000
_cell.angle_alpha   90.00
_cell.angle_beta   90.00
_cell.angle_gamma   90.00
#
_symmetry.space_group_name_H-M   'P 1'
#
loop_
_entity.id
_entity.type
_entity.pdbx_description
1 polymer ?
#
loop_
_entity_poly.entity_id
_entity_poly.type
_entity_poly.pdbx_seq_one_letter_code
_entity_poly.pdbx_strand_id
1 'polypeptide(L)'
;MNPQKIFEELDNCILALSKGNIEQKQLGLKKAKAERDYRIKYNQKMIELKLEKCQATLITSLAKSNPEVAELAMERDIAESAYYTCISATENLRLEAEILRTKVAWLRTELRNS
;
A
#
# COMPACT_ATOMS: atom_id res chain seq x y z
N MET A 1 15.58 -31.93 -5.98
CA MET A 1 15.24 -30.77 -5.13
C MET A 1 14.88 -31.30 -3.76
N ASN A 2 15.52 -30.85 -2.67
CA ASN A 2 15.26 -31.39 -1.33
C ASN A 2 13.89 -30.88 -0.82
N PRO A 3 12.91 -31.75 -0.49
CA PRO A 3 11.62 -31.35 0.08
C PRO A 3 11.74 -30.44 1.31
N GLN A 4 12.74 -30.67 2.17
CA GLN A 4 12.99 -29.85 3.36
C GLN A 4 13.26 -28.39 3.00
N LYS A 5 14.04 -28.14 1.94
CA LYS A 5 14.34 -26.79 1.46
C LYS A 5 13.07 -26.06 0.98
N ILE A 6 12.13 -26.77 0.37
CA ILE A 6 10.86 -26.19 -0.09
C ILE A 6 9.99 -25.79 1.11
N PHE A 7 9.96 -26.61 2.15
CA PHE A 7 9.24 -26.28 3.38
C PHE A 7 9.87 -25.08 4.10
N GLU A 8 11.21 -24.99 4.15
CA GLU A 8 11.90 -23.81 4.67
C GLU A 8 11.55 -22.53 3.88
N GLU A 9 11.52 -22.60 2.55
CA GLU A 9 11.11 -21.48 1.70
C GLU A 9 9.63 -21.10 1.94
N LEU A 10 8.75 -22.08 2.16
CA LEU A 10 7.34 -21.84 2.47
C LEU A 10 7.16 -21.17 3.84
N ASP A 11 7.89 -21.62 4.86
CA ASP A 11 7.88 -21.01 6.19
C ASP A 11 8.37 -19.56 6.14
N ASN A 12 9.40 -19.29 5.32
CA ASN A 12 9.87 -17.93 5.07
C ASN A 12 8.79 -17.05 4.42
N CYS A 13 8.04 -17.57 3.42
CA CYS A 13 6.91 -16.85 2.84
C CYS A 13 5.82 -16.55 3.89
N ILE A 14 5.49 -17.51 4.77
CA ILE A 14 4.48 -17.32 5.83
C ILE A 14 4.93 -16.24 6.84
N LEU A 15 6.20 -16.25 7.23
CA LEU A 15 6.78 -15.23 8.11
C LEU A 15 6.76 -13.84 7.43
N ALA A 16 7.11 -13.78 6.14
CA ALA A 16 7.08 -12.54 5.36
C ALA A 16 5.64 -12.00 5.21
N LEU A 17 4.65 -12.85 4.95
CA LEU A 17 3.23 -12.48 4.90
C LEU A 17 2.74 -11.93 6.24
N SER A 18 3.14 -12.55 7.35
CA SER A 18 2.79 -12.09 8.70
C SER A 18 3.35 -10.69 8.99
N LYS A 19 4.59 -10.42 8.56
CA LYS A 19 5.20 -9.09 8.64
C LYS A 19 4.49 -8.10 7.71
N GLY A 20 4.18 -8.51 6.48
CA GLY A 20 3.43 -7.72 5.51
C GLY A 20 2.08 -7.24 6.03
N ASN A 21 1.34 -8.08 6.76
CA ASN A 21 0.07 -7.69 7.39
C ASN A 21 0.23 -6.55 8.41
N ILE A 22 1.30 -6.60 9.22
CA ILE A 22 1.60 -5.55 10.21
C ILE A 22 1.95 -4.25 9.49
N GLU A 23 2.80 -4.33 8.47
CA GLU A 23 3.22 -3.19 7.67
C GLU A 23 2.04 -2.56 6.90
N GLN A 24 1.20 -3.38 6.26
CA GLN A 24 -0.01 -2.93 5.58
C GLN A 24 -0.94 -2.17 6.51
N LYS A 25 -1.13 -2.64 7.75
CA LYS A 25 -1.92 -1.92 8.77
C LYS A 25 -1.31 -0.56 9.08
N GLN A 26 0.01 -0.49 9.28
CA GLN A 26 0.70 0.77 9.55
C GLN A 26 0.60 1.76 8.38
N LEU A 27 0.80 1.28 7.15
CA LEU A 27 0.67 2.07 5.93
C LEU A 27 -0.77 2.54 5.72
N GLY A 28 -1.76 1.71 6.02
CA GLY A 28 -3.17 2.09 5.96
C GLY A 28 -3.51 3.23 6.92
N LEU A 29 -2.98 3.18 8.15
CA LEU A 29 -3.12 4.27 9.12
C LEU A 29 -2.43 5.56 8.65
N LYS A 30 -1.21 5.44 8.08
CA LYS A 30 -0.48 6.59 7.51
C LYS A 30 -1.24 7.23 6.35
N LYS A 31 -1.74 6.42 5.41
CA LYS A 31 -2.57 6.87 4.29
C LYS A 31 -3.81 7.62 4.79
N ALA A 32 -4.54 7.05 5.75
CA ALA A 32 -5.74 7.67 6.31
C ALA A 32 -5.44 9.00 7.02
N LYS A 33 -4.31 9.08 7.74
CA LYS A 33 -3.86 10.30 8.40
C LYS A 33 -3.50 11.38 7.37
N ALA A 34 -2.70 11.05 6.37
CA ALA A 34 -2.29 11.99 5.33
C ALA A 34 -3.49 12.55 4.54
N GLU A 35 -4.45 11.69 4.17
CA GLU A 35 -5.69 12.14 3.51
C GLU A 35 -6.52 13.08 4.39
N ARG A 36 -6.63 12.78 5.69
CA ARG A 36 -7.33 13.66 6.63
C ARG A 36 -6.65 15.01 6.74
N ASP A 37 -5.33 15.03 6.93
CA ASP A 37 -4.57 16.24 7.17
C ASP A 37 -4.58 17.13 5.90
N TYR A 38 -4.44 16.54 4.70
CA TYR A 38 -4.66 17.22 3.42
C TYR A 38 -6.07 17.83 3.31
N ARG A 39 -7.13 17.05 3.58
CA ARG A 39 -8.51 17.55 3.45
C ARG A 39 -8.81 18.72 4.37
N ILE A 40 -8.33 18.66 5.61
CA ILE A 40 -8.52 19.76 6.58
C ILE A 40 -7.86 21.03 6.03
N LYS A 41 -6.60 20.95 5.61
CA LYS A 41 -5.85 22.12 5.15
C LYS A 41 -6.40 22.70 3.85
N TYR A 42 -6.73 21.83 2.89
CA TYR A 42 -7.36 22.21 1.64
C TYR A 42 -8.68 22.97 1.90
N ASN A 43 -9.54 22.43 2.76
CA ASN A 43 -10.82 23.06 3.09
C ASN A 43 -10.65 24.39 3.82
N GLN A 44 -9.70 24.49 4.75
CA GLN A 44 -9.36 25.76 5.40
C GLN A 44 -8.98 26.82 4.36
N LYS A 45 -8.11 26.47 3.40
CA LYS A 45 -7.69 27.41 2.36
C LYS A 45 -8.82 27.78 1.40
N MET A 46 -9.69 26.84 1.07
CA MET A 46 -10.91 27.11 0.28
C MET A 46 -11.83 28.13 0.96
N ILE A 47 -12.02 28.02 2.29
CA ILE A 47 -12.84 28.95 3.07
C ILE A 47 -12.17 30.33 3.13
N GLU A 48 -10.87 30.39 3.39
CA GLU A 48 -10.09 31.64 3.43
C GLU A 48 -10.22 32.41 2.11
N LEU A 49 -9.94 31.77 0.98
CA LEU A 49 -10.07 32.39 -0.36
C LEU A 49 -11.51 32.83 -0.68
N LYS A 50 -12.52 32.10 -0.15
CA LYS A 50 -13.93 32.50 -0.27
C LYS A 50 -14.22 33.77 0.53
N LEU A 51 -13.66 33.90 1.73
CA LEU A 51 -13.80 35.10 2.57
C LEU A 51 -13.07 36.31 1.95
N GLU A 52 -11.96 36.08 1.27
CA GLU A 52 -11.23 37.08 0.46
C GLU A 52 -11.98 37.51 -0.81
N LYS A 53 -13.20 36.99 -1.04
CA LYS A 53 -14.03 37.27 -2.22
C LYS A 53 -13.34 36.91 -3.54
N CYS A 54 -12.43 35.93 -3.53
CA CYS A 54 -11.88 35.39 -4.77
C CYS A 54 -13.00 34.85 -5.66
N GLN A 55 -12.83 34.99 -6.97
CA GLN A 55 -13.78 34.43 -7.94
C GLN A 55 -13.90 32.92 -7.74
N ALA A 56 -15.13 32.40 -7.60
CA ALA A 56 -15.38 31.00 -7.27
C ALA A 56 -14.68 29.99 -8.20
N THR A 57 -14.51 30.36 -9.49
CA THR A 57 -13.80 29.57 -10.50
C THR A 57 -12.30 29.44 -10.26
N LEU A 58 -11.69 30.39 -9.52
CA LEU A 58 -10.25 30.42 -9.23
C LEU A 58 -9.89 29.82 -7.87
N ILE A 59 -10.85 29.75 -6.94
CA ILE A 59 -10.60 29.31 -5.55
C ILE A 59 -9.94 27.92 -5.50
N THR A 60 -10.43 26.97 -6.30
CA THR A 60 -9.88 25.60 -6.32
C THR A 60 -8.44 25.54 -6.81
N SER A 61 -8.12 26.27 -7.89
CA SER A 61 -6.77 26.35 -8.44
C SER A 61 -5.82 27.01 -7.44
N LEU A 62 -6.23 28.12 -6.83
CA LEU A 62 -5.42 28.84 -5.84
C LEU A 62 -5.21 28.03 -4.56
N ALA A 63 -6.23 27.31 -4.08
CA ALA A 63 -6.12 26.45 -2.91
C ALA A 63 -5.13 25.30 -3.17
N LYS A 64 -5.16 24.69 -4.35
CA LYS A 64 -4.21 23.64 -4.74
C LYS A 64 -2.78 24.17 -4.93
N SER A 65 -2.64 25.40 -5.41
CA SER A 65 -1.32 26.04 -5.58
C SER A 65 -0.73 26.57 -4.27
N ASN A 66 -1.46 26.49 -3.15
CA ASN A 66 -0.89 26.84 -1.85
C ASN A 66 0.22 25.83 -1.48
N PRO A 67 1.44 26.29 -1.15
CA PRO A 67 2.57 25.40 -0.89
C PRO A 67 2.30 24.34 0.18
N GLU A 68 1.62 24.70 1.27
CA GLU A 68 1.32 23.77 2.36
C GLU A 68 0.28 22.71 1.95
N VAL A 69 -0.72 23.11 1.16
CA VAL A 69 -1.70 22.17 0.60
C VAL A 69 -1.05 21.22 -0.41
N ALA A 70 -0.17 21.75 -1.26
CA ALA A 70 0.55 20.97 -2.26
C ALA A 70 1.49 19.93 -1.61
N GLU A 71 2.19 20.31 -0.54
CA GLU A 71 3.04 19.38 0.22
C GLU A 71 2.21 18.26 0.84
N LEU A 72 1.10 18.58 1.50
CA LEU A 72 0.20 17.57 2.08
C LEU A 72 -0.42 16.66 1.00
N ALA A 73 -0.67 17.18 -0.20
CA ALA A 73 -1.14 16.38 -1.33
C ALA A 73 -0.06 15.37 -1.77
N MET A 74 1.20 15.81 -1.86
CA MET A 74 2.33 14.95 -2.18
C MET A 74 2.51 13.86 -1.12
N GLU A 75 2.49 14.21 0.17
CA GLU A 75 2.57 13.24 1.27
C GLU A 75 1.46 12.19 1.22
N ARG A 76 0.23 12.62 0.92
CA ARG A 76 -0.91 11.73 0.72
C ARG A 76 -0.65 10.77 -0.44
N ASP A 77 -0.22 11.28 -1.59
CA ASP A 77 -0.02 10.47 -2.79
C ASP A 77 1.10 9.44 -2.58
N ILE A 78 2.16 9.81 -1.85
CA ILE A 78 3.23 8.89 -1.42
C ILE A 78 2.67 7.81 -0.49
N ALA A 79 1.90 8.20 0.52
CA ALA A 79 1.33 7.25 1.48
C ALA A 79 0.34 6.28 0.81
N GLU A 80 -0.42 6.76 -0.17
CA GLU A 80 -1.32 5.95 -0.98
C GLU A 80 -0.56 4.96 -1.86
N SER A 81 0.47 5.42 -2.57
CA SER A 81 1.33 4.58 -3.39
C SER A 81 1.97 3.47 -2.55
N ALA A 82 2.56 3.82 -1.41
CA ALA A 82 3.18 2.86 -0.51
C ALA A 82 2.20 1.80 -0.01
N TYR A 83 0.97 2.20 0.35
CA TYR A 83 -0.07 1.27 0.79
C TYR A 83 -0.43 0.25 -0.29
N TYR A 84 -0.66 0.70 -1.53
CA TYR A 84 -1.01 -0.22 -2.63
C TYR A 84 0.17 -1.09 -3.06
N THR A 85 1.40 -0.57 -3.05
CA THR A 85 2.60 -1.39 -3.30
C THR A 85 2.73 -2.51 -2.28
N CYS A 86 2.46 -2.24 -0.99
CA CYS A 86 2.48 -3.25 0.06
C CYS A 86 1.41 -4.35 -0.16
N ILE A 87 0.21 -3.98 -0.61
CA ILE A 87 -0.83 -4.94 -0.99
C ILE A 87 -0.33 -5.84 -2.12
N SER A 88 0.20 -5.26 -3.19
CA SER A 88 0.73 -6.03 -4.33
C SER A 88 1.89 -6.94 -3.92
N ALA A 89 2.80 -6.47 -3.07
CA ALA A 89 3.90 -7.28 -2.54
C ALA A 89 3.39 -8.48 -1.73
N THR A 90 2.35 -8.28 -0.91
CA THR A 90 1.71 -9.34 -0.13
C THR A 90 1.04 -10.37 -1.03
N GLU A 91 0.39 -9.93 -2.11
CA GLU A 91 -0.21 -10.84 -3.09
C GLU A 91 0.84 -11.67 -3.83
N ASN A 92 1.98 -11.07 -4.19
CA ASN A 92 3.08 -11.77 -4.83
C ASN A 92 3.66 -12.88 -3.91
N LEU A 93 3.81 -12.60 -2.61
CA LEU A 93 4.26 -13.60 -1.63
C LEU A 93 3.25 -14.76 -1.51
N ARG A 94 1.94 -14.48 -1.62
CA ARG A 94 0.91 -15.53 -1.64
C ARG A 94 1.03 -16.41 -2.88
N LEU A 95 1.23 -15.80 -4.05
CA LEU A 95 1.45 -16.55 -5.30
C LEU A 95 2.71 -17.43 -5.24
N GLU A 96 3.79 -16.91 -4.66
CA GLU A 96 5.02 -17.68 -4.45
C GLU A 96 4.79 -18.91 -3.57
N ALA A 97 4.06 -18.76 -2.46
CA ALA A 97 3.70 -19.88 -1.59
C ALA A 97 2.87 -20.95 -2.32
N GLU A 98 1.93 -20.55 -3.18
CA GLU A 98 1.14 -21.48 -4.01
C GLU A 98 1.98 -22.21 -5.06
N ILE A 99 2.96 -21.52 -5.66
CA ILE A 99 3.93 -22.15 -6.57
C ILE A 99 4.76 -23.20 -5.83
N LEU A 100 5.25 -22.89 -4.62
CA LEU A 100 6.00 -23.85 -3.80
C LEU A 100 5.15 -25.07 -3.44
N ARG A 101 3.90 -24.85 -3.02
CA ARG A 101 2.93 -25.92 -2.74
C ARG A 101 2.70 -26.82 -3.96
N THR A 102 2.58 -26.24 -5.14
CA THR A 102 2.42 -26.98 -6.40
C THR A 102 3.64 -27.85 -6.72
N LYS A 103 4.86 -27.33 -6.50
CA LYS A 103 6.11 -28.09 -6.66
C LYS A 103 6.17 -29.30 -5.70
N VAL A 104 5.74 -29.15 -4.44
CA VAL A 104 5.67 -30.28 -3.49
C VAL A 104 4.68 -31.34 -3.95
N ALA A 105 3.50 -30.93 -4.43
CA ALA A 105 2.49 -31.86 -4.93
C ALA A 105 2.98 -32.64 -6.15
N TRP A 106 3.74 -32.00 -7.04
CA TRP A 106 4.38 -32.66 -8.18
C TRP A 106 5.41 -33.70 -7.73
N LEU A 107 6.34 -33.34 -6.82
CA LEU A 107 7.33 -34.27 -6.27
C LEU A 107 6.71 -35.50 -5.61
N ARG A 108 5.61 -35.31 -4.88
CA ARG A 108 4.84 -36.41 -4.28
C ARG A 108 4.31 -37.38 -5.34
N THR A 109 3.86 -36.85 -6.48
CA THR A 109 3.29 -37.66 -7.56
C THR A 109 4.38 -38.44 -8.28
N GLU A 110 5.53 -37.83 -8.56
CA GLU A 110 6.70 -38.50 -9.14
C GLU A 110 7.18 -39.66 -8.27
N LEU A 111 7.28 -39.45 -6.95
CA LEU A 111 7.66 -40.50 -5.99
C LEU A 111 6.67 -41.67 -5.93
N ARG A 112 5.38 -41.43 -6.20
CA ARG A 112 4.36 -42.48 -6.22
C ARG A 112 4.38 -43.29 -7.52
N ASN A 113 4.84 -42.69 -8.60
CA ASN A 113 4.89 -43.29 -9.94
C ASN A 113 6.23 -43.98 -10.23
N SER A 114 7.21 -43.85 -9.33
CA SER A 114 8.52 -44.54 -9.34
C SER A 114 8.44 -45.83 -8.54
#